data_AF-A0A8J1KVW2-F1
#
_entry.id   AF-A0A8J1KVW2-F1
#
_cell.length_a   1.000
_cell.length_b   1.000
_cell.length_c   1.000
_cell.angle_alpha   90.00
_cell.angle_beta   90.00
_cell.angle_gamma   90.00
#
_symmetry.space_group_name_H-M   'P 1'
#
loop_
_entity.id
_entity.type
_entity.pdbx_description
1 polymer ?
#
loop_
_entity_poly.entity_id
_entity_poly.type
_entity_poly.pdbx_seq_one_letter_code
_entity_poly.pdbx_strand_id
1 'polypeptide(L)'
;MSLDIKEASEEVQDGPRHLATALQLYLKEKIQDISQLPPGFQVLEYFGKVTCNSFTISDGEMQDVGVGLYPSLSLLNHSCDPNCMIVFEGTCLLLCTVKEIPKGEEVMGQCPSFYCVVG
;
A
#
# COMPACT_ATOMS: atom_id res chain seq x y z
N MET A 1 -12.05 14.84 -3.68
CA MET A 1 -13.39 14.48 -4.16
C MET A 1 -13.87 13.34 -3.29
N SER A 2 -14.65 13.64 -2.24
CA SER A 2 -15.20 12.64 -1.33
C SER A 2 -16.32 11.90 -2.06
N LEU A 3 -16.14 10.61 -2.33
CA LEU A 3 -17.22 9.75 -2.79
C LEU A 3 -18.22 9.61 -1.64
N ASP A 4 -19.42 10.16 -1.79
CA ASP A 4 -20.49 9.95 -0.83
C ASP A 4 -21.01 8.52 -0.99
N ILE A 5 -20.58 7.65 -0.07
CA ILE A 5 -20.88 6.21 -0.07
C ILE A 5 -22.40 5.95 -0.06
N LYS A 6 -23.21 6.94 0.36
CA LYS A 6 -24.68 6.83 0.41
C LYS A 6 -25.34 6.87 -0.96
N GLU A 7 -24.67 7.37 -1.99
CA GLU A 7 -25.20 7.40 -3.37
C GLU A 7 -24.72 6.22 -4.23
N ALA A 8 -23.90 5.32 -3.67
CA ALA A 8 -23.44 4.13 -4.37
C ALA A 8 -24.57 3.11 -4.56
N SER A 9 -24.63 2.46 -5.73
CA SER A 9 -25.62 1.42 -6.02
C SER A 9 -25.51 0.25 -5.03
N GLU A 10 -26.60 -0.49 -4.84
CA GLU A 10 -26.62 -1.68 -3.97
C GLU A 10 -25.51 -2.69 -4.33
N GLU A 11 -25.20 -2.83 -5.63
CA GLU A 11 -24.11 -3.68 -6.12
C GLU A 11 -22.71 -3.17 -5.71
N VAL A 12 -22.50 -1.85 -5.71
CA VAL A 12 -21.25 -1.22 -5.24
C VAL A 12 -21.09 -1.36 -3.72
N GLN A 13 -22.19 -1.40 -2.97
CA GLN A 13 -22.18 -1.63 -1.52
C GLN A 13 -21.97 -3.11 -1.15
N ASP A 14 -22.40 -4.06 -2.00
CA ASP A 14 -22.29 -5.49 -1.71
C ASP A 14 -20.90 -6.08 -2.03
N GLY A 15 -20.18 -5.46 -2.97
CA GLY A 15 -18.79 -5.84 -3.33
C GLY A 15 -17.84 -5.96 -2.12
N PRO A 16 -17.71 -4.91 -1.27
CA PRO A 16 -16.90 -4.97 -0.06
C PRO A 16 -17.28 -6.11 0.90
N ARG A 17 -18.58 -6.44 1.01
CA ARG A 17 -19.07 -7.52 1.86
C ARG A 17 -18.64 -8.90 1.32
N HIS A 18 -18.73 -9.10 0.01
CA HIS A 18 -18.25 -10.32 -0.63
C HIS A 18 -16.73 -10.49 -0.48
N LEU A 19 -15.96 -9.42 -0.67
CA LEU A 19 -14.50 -9.43 -0.46
C LEU A 19 -14.14 -9.80 0.99
N ALA A 20 -14.81 -9.18 1.96
CA ALA A 20 -14.60 -9.47 3.38
C ALA A 20 -14.84 -10.96 3.69
N THR A 21 -15.93 -11.51 3.15
CA THR A 21 -16.31 -12.90 3.35
C THR A 21 -15.28 -13.85 2.71
N ALA A 22 -14.85 -13.57 1.48
CA ALA A 22 -13.86 -14.38 0.78
C ALA A 22 -12.52 -14.40 1.52
N LEU A 23 -12.04 -13.24 1.98
CA LEU A 23 -10.78 -13.13 2.73
C LEU A 23 -10.87 -13.86 4.08
N GLN A 24 -12.00 -13.78 4.78
CA GLN A 24 -12.19 -14.52 6.03
C GLN A 24 -12.19 -16.03 5.82
N LEU A 25 -12.81 -16.54 4.76
CA LEU A 25 -12.78 -17.96 4.42
C LEU A 25 -11.37 -18.45 4.10
N TYR A 26 -10.64 -17.68 3.28
CA TYR A 26 -9.25 -17.97 2.95
C TYR A 26 -8.36 -18.01 4.20
N LEU A 27 -8.51 -17.04 5.10
CA LEU A 27 -7.75 -17.00 6.35
C LEU A 27 -8.11 -18.18 7.27
N LYS A 28 -9.37 -18.60 7.36
CA LYS A 28 -9.75 -19.80 8.13
C LYS A 28 -9.12 -21.08 7.58
N GLU A 29 -8.92 -21.17 6.27
CA GLU A 29 -8.26 -22.32 5.65
C GLU A 29 -6.74 -22.31 5.89
N LYS A 30 -6.10 -21.14 5.75
CA LYS A 30 -4.63 -21.02 5.81
C LYS A 30 -4.06 -20.80 7.21
N ILE A 31 -4.77 -20.05 8.05
CA ILE A 31 -4.39 -19.74 9.42
C ILE A 31 -5.26 -20.61 10.33
N GLN A 32 -4.74 -21.81 10.63
CA GLN A 32 -5.40 -22.75 11.54
C GLN A 32 -5.41 -22.24 12.99
N ASP A 33 -4.53 -21.27 13.31
CA ASP A 33 -4.36 -20.72 14.65
C ASP A 33 -4.55 -19.19 14.66
N ILE A 34 -5.75 -18.77 15.03
CA ILE A 34 -6.18 -17.37 15.12
C ILE A 34 -5.38 -16.62 16.20
N SER A 35 -4.76 -17.31 17.16
CA SER A 35 -3.95 -16.67 18.21
C SER A 35 -2.66 -16.03 17.67
N GLN A 36 -2.24 -16.37 16.45
CA GLN A 36 -1.13 -15.72 15.77
C GLN A 36 -1.49 -14.34 15.18
N LEU A 37 -2.77 -14.00 15.15
CA LEU A 37 -3.20 -12.69 14.67
C LEU A 37 -3.06 -11.64 15.77
N PRO A 38 -2.69 -10.39 15.41
CA PRO A 38 -2.67 -9.30 16.37
C PRO A 38 -4.05 -9.08 17.02
N PRO A 39 -4.11 -8.65 18.29
CA PRO A 39 -5.36 -8.22 18.92
C PRO A 39 -6.06 -7.15 18.07
N GLY A 40 -7.37 -7.30 17.83
CA GLY A 40 -8.13 -6.36 17.00
C GLY A 40 -7.89 -6.49 15.49
N PHE A 41 -7.33 -7.61 15.01
CA PHE A 41 -7.14 -7.85 13.59
C PHE A 41 -8.45 -7.72 12.78
N GLN A 42 -8.48 -6.75 11.88
CA GLN A 42 -9.56 -6.56 10.90
C GLN A 42 -9.03 -6.81 9.49
N VAL A 43 -9.48 -7.90 8.86
CA VAL A 43 -8.92 -8.35 7.58
C VAL A 43 -9.00 -7.29 6.48
N LEU A 44 -10.11 -6.53 6.40
CA LEU A 44 -10.28 -5.48 5.40
C LEU A 44 -9.34 -4.30 5.64
N GLU A 45 -9.09 -3.96 6.90
CA GLU A 45 -8.17 -2.87 7.28
C GLU A 45 -6.73 -3.24 6.88
N TYR A 46 -6.29 -4.45 7.24
CA TYR A 46 -4.97 -4.94 6.85
C TYR A 46 -4.84 -5.11 5.34
N PHE A 47 -5.87 -5.61 4.67
CA PHE A 47 -5.90 -5.70 3.22
C PHE A 47 -5.73 -4.32 2.59
N GLY A 48 -6.49 -3.32 3.03
CA GLY A 48 -6.35 -1.93 2.58
C GLY A 48 -4.94 -1.37 2.80
N LYS A 49 -4.38 -1.59 4.00
CA LYS A 49 -3.00 -1.18 4.30
C LYS A 49 -1.99 -1.87 3.37
N VAL A 50 -2.09 -3.18 3.16
CA VAL A 50 -1.19 -3.89 2.25
C VAL A 50 -1.35 -3.37 0.83
N THR A 51 -2.57 -3.20 0.32
CA THR A 51 -2.80 -2.72 -1.05
C THR A 51 -2.28 -1.30 -1.28
N CYS A 52 -2.36 -0.43 -0.27
CA CYS A 52 -1.94 0.97 -0.38
C CYS A 52 -0.50 1.24 0.03
N ASN A 53 0.22 0.26 0.59
CA ASN A 53 1.58 0.48 1.12
C ASN A 53 2.59 -0.55 0.62
N SER A 54 2.19 -1.38 -0.35
CA SER A 54 3.06 -2.33 -1.01
C SER A 54 3.91 -1.63 -2.06
N PHE A 55 5.19 -1.95 -2.08
CA PHE A 55 6.14 -1.51 -3.07
C PHE A 55 6.49 -2.67 -3.99
N THR A 56 6.36 -2.46 -5.29
CA THR A 56 6.93 -3.37 -6.29
C THR A 56 8.44 -3.25 -6.25
N ILE A 57 9.12 -4.37 -6.01
CA ILE A 57 10.58 -4.47 -5.99
C ILE A 57 11.02 -4.82 -7.40
N SER A 58 11.87 -3.98 -7.99
CA SER A 58 12.41 -4.20 -9.32
C SER A 58 13.92 -4.44 -9.27
N ASP A 59 14.45 -5.23 -10.20
CA ASP A 59 15.89 -5.47 -10.32
C ASP A 59 16.62 -4.36 -11.09
N GLY A 60 17.92 -4.53 -11.33
CA GLY A 60 18.76 -3.57 -12.05
C GLY A 60 18.35 -3.35 -13.51
N GLU A 61 17.55 -4.24 -14.09
CA GLU A 61 16.98 -4.14 -15.44
C GLU A 61 15.54 -3.60 -15.41
N MET A 62 15.11 -3.05 -14.25
CA MET A 62 13.76 -2.56 -13.99
C MET A 62 12.68 -3.63 -14.20
N GLN A 63 13.00 -4.91 -14.03
CA GLN A 63 12.01 -5.98 -14.04
C GLN A 63 11.42 -6.16 -12.66
N ASP A 64 10.10 -6.27 -12.58
CA ASP A 64 9.41 -6.53 -11.32
C ASP A 64 9.67 -7.98 -10.86
N VAL A 65 10.34 -8.11 -9.72
CA VAL A 65 10.78 -9.41 -9.17
C VAL A 65 10.07 -9.76 -7.86
N GLY A 66 9.36 -8.81 -7.26
CA GLY A 66 8.63 -9.06 -6.02
C GLY A 66 7.83 -7.87 -5.50
N VAL A 67 7.27 -8.05 -4.30
CA VAL A 67 6.51 -7.02 -3.58
C VAL A 67 6.97 -7.03 -2.11
N GLY A 68 7.14 -5.84 -1.54
CA GLY A 68 7.55 -5.66 -0.14
C GLY A 68 6.78 -4.56 0.57
N LEU A 69 6.72 -4.66 1.90
CA LEU A 69 6.18 -3.62 2.77
C LEU A 69 7.33 -2.90 3.46
N TYR A 70 7.37 -1.57 3.33
CA TYR A 70 8.39 -0.72 3.93
C TYR A 70 7.73 0.39 4.77
N PRO A 71 7.24 0.08 6.00
CA PRO A 71 6.34 0.96 6.75
C PRO A 71 6.84 2.41 6.95
N SER A 72 8.14 2.62 7.10
CA SER A 72 8.71 3.96 7.24
C SER A 72 8.66 4.78 5.94
N LEU A 73 8.74 4.10 4.80
CA LEU A 73 8.73 4.71 3.46
C LEU A 73 7.30 4.83 2.91
N SER A 74 6.36 4.08 3.46
CA SER A 74 4.92 4.22 3.24
C SER A 74 4.35 5.58 3.64
N LEU A 75 5.11 6.39 4.38
CA LEU A 75 4.75 7.77 4.73
C LEU A 75 4.94 8.76 3.57
N LEU A 76 5.67 8.36 2.52
CA LEU A 76 5.92 9.24 1.37
C LEU A 76 4.64 9.40 0.55
N ASN A 77 4.24 10.65 0.35
CA ASN A 77 3.15 10.96 -0.55
C ASN A 77 3.61 10.94 -2.02
N HIS A 78 2.65 10.74 -2.92
CA HIS A 78 2.88 10.67 -4.37
C HIS A 78 2.98 12.06 -5.00
N SER A 79 3.93 12.24 -5.91
CA SER A 79 3.97 13.37 -6.84
C SER A 79 4.30 12.89 -8.25
N CYS A 80 3.65 13.46 -9.27
CA CYS A 80 4.02 13.28 -10.67
C CYS A 80 5.33 13.97 -11.04
N ASP A 81 5.81 14.87 -10.16
CA ASP A 81 7.07 15.59 -10.29
C ASP A 81 7.83 15.52 -8.95
N PRO A 82 8.29 14.31 -8.52
CA PRO A 82 8.80 14.07 -7.17
C PRO A 82 10.15 14.77 -6.90
N ASN A 83 10.49 14.94 -5.62
CA ASN A 83 11.81 15.39 -5.18
C ASN A 83 12.71 14.22 -4.72
N CYS A 84 12.13 13.03 -4.54
CA CYS A 84 12.84 11.79 -4.25
C CYS A 84 12.45 10.64 -5.19
N MET A 85 13.37 9.71 -5.38
CA MET A 85 13.18 8.48 -6.15
C MET A 85 13.56 7.26 -5.29
N ILE A 86 12.87 6.15 -5.51
CA ILE A 86 13.14 4.89 -4.85
C ILE A 86 13.98 4.00 -5.78
N VAL A 87 15.04 3.40 -5.23
CA VAL A 87 15.89 2.41 -5.91
C VAL A 87 15.98 1.17 -5.03
N PHE A 88 16.01 -0.01 -5.65
CA PHE A 88 16.15 -1.28 -4.96
C PHE A 88 17.53 -1.90 -5.18
N GLU A 89 18.16 -2.32 -4.09
CA GLU A 89 19.32 -3.21 -4.10
C GLU A 89 18.90 -4.54 -3.44
N GLY A 90 18.40 -5.47 -4.26
CA GLY A 90 17.71 -6.65 -3.77
C GLY A 90 16.44 -6.25 -3.01
N THR A 91 16.35 -6.59 -1.73
CA THR A 91 15.23 -6.19 -0.85
C THR A 91 15.51 -4.90 -0.08
N CYS A 92 16.68 -4.29 -0.24
CA CYS A 92 17.00 -3.00 0.37
C CYS A 92 16.38 -1.87 -0.46
N LEU A 93 15.60 -1.01 0.19
CA LEU A 93 14.98 0.16 -0.42
C LEU A 93 15.80 1.40 -0.09
N LEU A 94 16.31 2.07 -1.13
CA LEU A 94 17.08 3.31 -1.04
C LEU A 94 16.21 4.49 -1.49
N LEU A 95 16.16 5.54 -0.67
CA LEU A 95 15.48 6.79 -1.01
C LEU A 95 16.53 7.84 -1.40
N CYS A 96 16.51 8.25 -2.67
CA CYS A 96 17.49 9.16 -3.24
C CYS A 96 16.82 10.48 -3.59
N THR A 97 17.37 11.60 -3.12
CA THR A 97 16.93 12.94 -3.54
C THR A 97 17.32 13.18 -4.99
N VAL A 98 16.38 13.63 -5.81
CA VAL A 98 16.61 14.00 -7.23
C VAL A 98 16.48 15.50 -7.47
N LYS A 99 16.05 16.25 -6.44
CA LYS A 99 15.97 17.72 -6.41
C LYS A 99 16.50 18.21 -5.06
N GLU A 100 16.84 19.50 -4.98
CA GLU A 100 17.10 20.14 -3.70
C GLU A 100 15.80 20.18 -2.89
N ILE A 101 15.88 19.86 -1.59
CA ILE A 101 14.73 19.86 -0.66
C ILE A 101 15.01 20.88 0.43
N PRO A 102 14.44 22.10 0.33
CA PRO A 102 14.51 23.11 1.37
C PRO A 102 13.97 22.60 2.71
N LYS A 103 14.46 23.17 3.81
CA LYS A 103 13.99 22.84 5.15
C LYS A 103 12.48 23.09 5.27
N GLY A 104 11.74 22.06 5.66
CA GLY A 104 10.29 22.13 5.84
C GLY A 104 9.49 21.79 4.58
N GLU A 105 10.13 21.55 3.45
CA GLU A 105 9.47 20.95 2.29
C GLU A 105 9.20 19.45 2.54
N GLU A 106 8.07 18.97 2.04
CA GLU A 106 7.66 17.58 2.15
C GLU A 106 8.48 16.69 1.23
N VAL A 107 8.84 15.49 1.72
CA VAL A 107 9.54 14.50 0.91
C VAL A 107 8.52 13.70 0.13
N MET A 108 8.56 13.81 -1.21
CA MET A 108 7.57 13.26 -2.12
C MET A 108 8.24 12.26 -3.06
N GLY A 109 7.73 11.04 -3.11
CA GLY A 109 8.22 9.98 -3.99
C GLY A 109 7.32 9.76 -5.20
N GLN A 110 7.87 9.13 -6.24
CA GLN A 110 7.06 8.53 -7.29
C GLN A 110 6.85 7.05 -6.98
N CYS A 111 5.71 6.75 -6.34
CA CYS A 111 5.29 5.36 -6.17
C CYS A 111 4.70 4.84 -7.50
N PRO A 112 5.12 3.68 -8.02
CA PRO A 112 4.60 3.12 -9.28
C PRO A 112 3.14 2.61 -9.17
N SER A 113 2.59 2.49 -7.96
CA SER A 113 1.19 2.11 -7.76
C SER A 113 0.31 3.35 -7.71
N PHE A 114 -0.56 3.51 -8.71
CA PHE A 114 -1.40 4.68 -9.01
C PHE A 114 -2.33 5.23 -7.89
N TYR A 115 -2.33 4.67 -6.68
CA TYR A 115 -3.18 5.13 -5.59
C TYR A 115 -2.52 4.93 -4.23
N CYS A 116 -1.95 5.99 -3.65
CA CYS A 116 -1.55 6.04 -2.24
C CYS A 116 -1.90 7.41 -1.66
N VAL A 117 -3.08 7.51 -1.03
CA VAL A 117 -3.32 8.31 0.19
C VAL A 117 -4.45 7.62 0.95
N VAL A 118 -4.14 6.97 2.07
CA VAL A 118 -4.99 7.00 3.27
C VAL A 118 -4.06 7.02 4.47
N GLY A 119 -3.67 8.22 4.88
CA GLY A 119 -3.16 8.51 6.22
C GLY A 119 -4.31 8.77 7.18
#